data_AF-A0AAU7VKG0-F1
#
_entry.id   AF-A0AAU7VKG0-F1
#
_cell.length_a   1.000
_cell.length_b   1.000
_cell.length_c   1.000
_cell.angle_alpha   90.00
_cell.angle_beta   90.00
_cell.angle_gamma   90.00
#
_symmetry.space_group_name_H-M   'P 1'
#
loop_
_entity.id
_entity.type
_entity.pdbx_description
1 polymer ?
#
loop_
_entity_poly.entity_id
_entity_poly.type
_entity_poly.pdbx_seq_one_letter_code
_entity_poly.pdbx_strand_id
1 'polypeptide(L)'
;MRKIPPSLKEKLASKKYTKYKNTDPKIEVTISRPRSSIQDTTYFNTEIIREKEGISDIAVTPQRLAPLGRPTGIYEIHIDNGIAKTSKRAYPDKKGDGFINQFEVGKAKSVAIAFDGRWELNQRNLWNIKTYEKPYIFWVDNSGALYTQRWDAHNTKQKLAEGVKKVTAIRGWKSVAVPVHDHGVVAAYIKTDGKVYYRNYSEQEDNNFVWENERAVSEFAKKAQNINLFLTNDYRLGFIIEDENETISWAITKRNWAGMAISPEKIHVRPHTLNINFIPIDYLDLSALKETINIKPDKVNLKLLYASTDNSFMHIENMPDAEENWGKILIVRVKNELYNYKESDFEIEDNFNRKYYPESIEKIDKKTYKLTFTNFNDVGEEGVLRFRANETENGVGDVYEPFKQKFYPKNLVPESLPLPKVEEIYNE
;
A
#
# COMPACT_ATOMS: atom_id res chain seq x y z
N MET A 1 -20.72 19.13 -24.29
CA MET A 1 -21.45 17.85 -24.48
C MET A 1 -21.80 17.67 -25.95
N ARG A 2 -21.52 16.51 -26.55
CA ARG A 2 -22.08 16.14 -27.87
C ARG A 2 -23.50 15.61 -27.65
N LYS A 3 -24.50 16.19 -28.32
CA LYS A 3 -25.89 15.68 -28.27
C LYS A 3 -25.95 14.33 -28.97
N ILE A 4 -26.57 13.34 -28.32
CA ILE A 4 -26.86 12.05 -28.94
C ILE A 4 -27.92 12.30 -30.03
N PRO A 5 -27.68 11.90 -31.30
CA PRO A 5 -28.65 12.08 -32.36
C PRO A 5 -29.97 11.38 -32.03
N PRO A 6 -31.14 12.00 -32.32
CA PRO A 6 -32.46 11.43 -32.04
C PRO A 6 -32.63 10.00 -32.62
N SER A 7 -32.07 9.77 -33.81
CA SER A 7 -32.08 8.46 -34.47
C SER A 7 -31.33 7.37 -33.69
N LEU A 8 -30.30 7.74 -32.92
CA LEU A 8 -29.57 6.80 -32.06
C LEU A 8 -30.36 6.52 -30.78
N LYS A 9 -31.03 7.55 -30.23
CA LYS A 9 -31.88 7.43 -29.03
C LYS A 9 -33.10 6.53 -29.27
N GLU A 10 -33.74 6.65 -30.43
CA GLU A 10 -34.83 5.77 -30.85
C GLU A 10 -34.37 4.31 -31.06
N LYS A 11 -33.16 4.11 -31.61
CA LYS A 11 -32.58 2.77 -31.78
C LYS A 11 -32.26 2.08 -30.45
N LEU A 12 -31.74 2.83 -29.47
CA LEU A 12 -31.46 2.33 -28.12
C LEU A 12 -32.73 1.95 -27.36
N ALA A 13 -33.88 2.55 -27.69
CA ALA A 13 -35.16 2.29 -27.03
C ALA A 13 -35.93 1.07 -27.60
N SER A 14 -35.53 0.53 -28.77
CA SER A 14 -36.23 -0.59 -29.42
C SER A 14 -35.92 -1.94 -28.78
N LYS A 15 -36.91 -2.69 -28.31
CA LYS A 15 -36.72 -4.03 -27.70
C LYS A 15 -36.56 -5.19 -28.70
N LYS A 16 -36.81 -4.97 -30.00
CA LYS A 16 -36.71 -6.01 -31.05
C LYS A 16 -35.78 -5.55 -32.17
N TYR A 17 -34.78 -6.38 -32.48
CA TYR A 17 -33.78 -6.12 -33.51
C TYR A 17 -33.82 -7.24 -34.54
N THR A 18 -33.94 -6.88 -35.82
CA THR A 18 -33.89 -7.84 -36.94
C THR A 18 -32.70 -7.52 -37.83
N LYS A 19 -32.15 -8.56 -38.48
CA LYS A 19 -30.97 -8.47 -39.37
C LYS A 19 -31.13 -7.43 -40.49
N TYR A 20 -32.38 -7.11 -40.87
CA TYR A 20 -32.72 -6.14 -41.91
C TYR A 20 -32.64 -4.67 -41.46
N LYS A 21 -32.67 -4.38 -40.14
CA LYS A 21 -32.75 -3.00 -39.63
C LYS A 21 -31.40 -2.32 -39.40
N ASN A 22 -30.25 -2.99 -39.57
CA ASN A 22 -28.92 -2.45 -39.28
C ASN A 22 -28.88 -1.72 -37.92
N THR A 23 -29.50 -2.35 -36.92
CA THR A 23 -29.68 -1.86 -35.55
C THR A 23 -29.09 -2.89 -34.57
N ASP A 24 -27.81 -3.22 -34.73
CA ASP A 24 -27.04 -3.89 -33.69
C ASP A 24 -26.16 -2.83 -33.01
N PRO A 25 -26.69 -2.01 -32.09
CA PRO A 25 -25.89 -1.02 -31.39
C PRO A 25 -24.87 -1.76 -30.52
N LYS A 26 -23.67 -1.96 -31.07
CA LYS A 26 -22.54 -2.50 -30.31
C LYS A 26 -22.04 -1.40 -29.39
N ILE A 27 -22.11 -1.63 -28.07
CA ILE A 27 -21.40 -0.79 -27.12
C ILE A 27 -19.91 -1.02 -27.38
N GLU A 28 -19.23 0.00 -27.91
CA GLU A 28 -17.78 0.00 -28.03
C GLU A 28 -17.16 0.34 -26.67
N VAL A 29 -16.87 -0.68 -25.88
CA VAL A 29 -16.13 -0.53 -24.62
C VAL A 29 -14.64 -0.65 -24.94
N THR A 30 -13.95 0.50 -25.02
CA THR A 30 -12.48 0.50 -25.11
C THR A 30 -11.89 0.36 -23.71
N ILE A 31 -11.33 -0.82 -23.40
CA ILE A 31 -10.57 -1.04 -22.16
C ILE A 31 -9.09 -0.82 -22.49
N SER A 32 -8.54 0.30 -22.04
CA SER A 32 -7.10 0.59 -22.16
C SER A 32 -6.33 -0.11 -21.04
N ARG A 33 -5.35 -0.93 -21.42
CA ARG A 33 -4.29 -1.42 -20.53
C ARG A 33 -3.02 -0.63 -20.84
N PRO A 34 -2.02 -0.59 -19.93
CA PRO A 34 -0.78 0.17 -20.13
C PRO A 34 0.01 -0.18 -21.41
N ARG A 35 -0.26 -1.32 -22.07
CA ARG A 35 0.45 -1.76 -23.29
C ARG A 35 -0.45 -2.27 -24.42
N SER A 36 -1.78 -2.29 -24.27
CA SER A 36 -2.69 -2.66 -25.34
C SER A 36 -4.12 -2.20 -25.09
N SER A 37 -4.79 -1.77 -26.14
CA SER A 37 -6.24 -1.61 -26.19
C SER A 37 -6.85 -2.88 -26.78
N ILE A 38 -7.76 -3.51 -26.05
CA ILE A 38 -8.65 -4.51 -26.65
C ILE A 38 -9.86 -3.74 -27.16
N GLN A 39 -9.92 -3.55 -28.48
CA GLN A 39 -11.13 -3.13 -29.17
C GLN A 39 -11.83 -4.40 -29.64
N ASP A 40 -12.73 -4.93 -28.82
CA ASP A 40 -13.47 -6.12 -29.20
C ASP A 40 -14.93 -6.00 -28.81
N THR A 41 -15.78 -5.95 -29.82
CA THR A 41 -17.24 -5.86 -29.69
C THR A 41 -17.91 -7.23 -29.58
N THR A 42 -17.13 -8.33 -29.60
CA THR A 42 -17.65 -9.72 -29.67
C THR A 42 -17.44 -10.57 -28.42
N TYR A 43 -16.65 -10.12 -27.44
CA TYR A 43 -16.33 -10.91 -26.23
C TYR A 43 -17.19 -10.62 -24.99
N PHE A 44 -18.22 -9.78 -25.11
CA PHE A 44 -19.18 -9.56 -24.02
C PHE A 44 -20.35 -10.51 -24.17
N ASN A 45 -20.37 -11.56 -23.34
CA ASN A 45 -21.58 -12.33 -23.13
C ASN A 45 -22.50 -11.52 -22.22
N THR A 46 -23.58 -11.00 -22.77
CA THR A 46 -24.68 -10.45 -22.00
C THR A 46 -25.62 -11.58 -21.60
N GLU A 47 -26.07 -11.55 -20.35
CA GLU A 47 -27.02 -12.51 -19.82
C GLU A 47 -28.10 -11.76 -19.06
N ILE A 48 -29.35 -12.10 -19.33
CA ILE A 48 -30.49 -11.60 -18.56
C ILE A 48 -30.53 -12.38 -17.25
N ILE A 49 -30.26 -11.69 -16.15
CA ILE A 49 -30.26 -12.29 -14.81
C ILE A 49 -31.70 -12.56 -14.37
N ARG A 50 -32.60 -11.58 -14.58
CA ARG A 50 -34.04 -11.72 -14.35
C ARG A 50 -34.83 -10.85 -15.32
N GLU A 51 -35.93 -11.40 -15.82
CA GLU A 51 -36.96 -10.67 -16.55
C GLU A 51 -38.32 -11.16 -16.06
N LYS A 52 -39.00 -10.32 -15.28
CA LYS A 52 -40.33 -10.57 -14.73
C LYS A 52 -40.99 -9.24 -14.40
N GLU A 53 -42.29 -9.14 -14.62
CA GLU A 53 -43.08 -8.01 -14.15
C GLU A 53 -43.03 -7.91 -12.62
N GLY A 54 -42.92 -6.67 -12.10
CA GLY A 54 -42.76 -6.41 -10.67
C GLY A 54 -41.31 -6.38 -10.17
N ILE A 55 -40.32 -6.66 -11.03
CA ILE A 55 -38.90 -6.46 -10.69
C ILE A 55 -38.55 -4.97 -10.76
N SER A 56 -37.98 -4.42 -9.69
CA SER A 56 -37.69 -2.97 -9.60
C SER A 56 -36.23 -2.60 -9.32
N ASP A 57 -35.50 -3.42 -8.57
CA ASP A 57 -34.07 -3.22 -8.30
C ASP A 57 -33.37 -4.57 -8.18
N ILE A 58 -32.11 -4.65 -8.64
CA ILE A 58 -31.31 -5.88 -8.67
C ILE A 58 -29.86 -5.52 -8.38
N ALA A 59 -29.22 -6.27 -7.48
CA ALA A 59 -27.79 -6.19 -7.24
C ALA A 59 -27.16 -7.59 -7.26
N VAL A 60 -25.99 -7.69 -7.88
CA VAL A 60 -25.26 -8.96 -8.07
C VAL A 60 -23.81 -8.81 -7.71
N THR A 61 -23.21 -9.88 -7.17
CA THR A 61 -21.78 -9.90 -6.86
C THR A 61 -21.19 -11.31 -7.07
N PRO A 62 -19.99 -11.42 -7.67
CA PRO A 62 -19.33 -12.71 -7.85
C PRO A 62 -18.60 -13.14 -6.58
N GLN A 63 -18.72 -14.42 -6.22
CA GLN A 63 -17.91 -15.07 -5.21
C GLN A 63 -16.61 -15.59 -5.84
N ARG A 64 -15.49 -15.45 -5.13
CA ARG A 64 -14.18 -15.96 -5.55
C ARG A 64 -13.44 -16.52 -4.34
N LEU A 65 -13.51 -17.84 -4.13
CA LEU A 65 -12.89 -18.51 -2.99
C LEU A 65 -11.38 -18.78 -3.14
N ALA A 66 -10.83 -18.56 -4.34
CA ALA A 66 -9.39 -18.68 -4.61
C ALA A 66 -8.88 -17.43 -5.35
N PRO A 67 -7.67 -16.93 -5.02
CA PRO A 67 -7.12 -15.73 -5.64
C PRO A 67 -6.86 -15.94 -7.14
N LEU A 68 -6.49 -17.16 -7.54
CA LEU A 68 -6.32 -17.55 -8.93
C LEU A 68 -7.49 -18.43 -9.37
N GLY A 69 -8.11 -18.11 -10.51
CA GLY A 69 -9.21 -18.89 -11.07
C GLY A 69 -10.39 -18.04 -11.52
N ARG A 70 -11.48 -18.72 -11.88
CA ARG A 70 -12.78 -18.10 -12.19
C ARG A 70 -13.56 -17.87 -10.88
N PRO A 71 -14.57 -16.98 -10.86
CA PRO A 71 -15.55 -16.95 -9.77
C PRO A 71 -16.14 -18.34 -9.53
N THR A 72 -16.50 -18.64 -8.28
CA THR A 72 -17.10 -19.91 -7.87
C THR A 72 -18.63 -19.86 -7.85
N GLY A 73 -19.20 -18.66 -7.78
CA GLY A 73 -20.63 -18.44 -7.77
C GLY A 73 -20.98 -16.97 -8.02
N ILE A 74 -22.26 -16.72 -8.28
CA ILE A 74 -22.85 -15.39 -8.40
C ILE A 74 -23.99 -15.31 -7.40
N TYR A 75 -23.97 -14.30 -6.56
CA TYR A 75 -24.98 -14.03 -5.55
C TYR A 75 -25.79 -12.82 -5.99
N GLU A 76 -27.09 -12.86 -5.71
CA GLU A 76 -28.04 -11.85 -6.13
C GLU A 76 -28.99 -11.51 -4.99
N ILE A 77 -29.35 -10.23 -4.90
CA ILE A 77 -30.52 -9.73 -4.20
C ILE A 77 -31.33 -8.89 -5.19
N HIS A 78 -32.65 -9.07 -5.20
CA HIS A 78 -33.55 -8.37 -6.11
C HIS A 78 -34.88 -8.05 -5.41
N ILE A 79 -35.61 -7.07 -5.93
CA ILE A 79 -36.94 -6.71 -5.43
C ILE A 79 -37.98 -7.20 -6.43
N ASP A 80 -38.86 -8.08 -5.99
CA ASP A 80 -40.01 -8.64 -6.73
C ASP A 80 -41.30 -8.23 -6.02
N ASN A 81 -42.10 -7.37 -6.68
CA ASN A 81 -43.36 -6.84 -6.14
C ASN A 81 -43.19 -6.18 -4.75
N GLY A 82 -42.12 -5.40 -4.59
CA GLY A 82 -41.80 -4.68 -3.34
C GLY A 82 -41.19 -5.55 -2.24
N ILE A 83 -40.90 -6.82 -2.50
CA ILE A 83 -40.25 -7.74 -1.55
C ILE A 83 -38.83 -8.05 -2.04
N ALA A 84 -37.83 -7.79 -1.20
CA ALA A 84 -36.46 -8.21 -1.43
C ALA A 84 -36.31 -9.72 -1.24
N LYS A 85 -35.77 -10.38 -2.26
CA LYS A 85 -35.50 -11.83 -2.31
C LYS A 85 -34.05 -12.06 -2.72
N THR A 86 -33.51 -13.19 -2.31
CA THR A 86 -32.11 -13.57 -2.59
C THR A 86 -32.03 -14.83 -3.44
N SER A 87 -30.96 -14.94 -4.19
CA SER A 87 -30.70 -16.05 -5.10
C SER A 87 -29.20 -16.24 -5.30
N LYS A 88 -28.81 -17.46 -5.67
CA LYS A 88 -27.42 -17.75 -6.04
C LYS A 88 -27.35 -18.71 -7.21
N ARG A 89 -26.26 -18.63 -7.95
CA ARG A 89 -25.92 -19.53 -9.05
C ARG A 89 -24.47 -19.99 -8.92
N ALA A 90 -24.20 -21.26 -9.18
CA ALA A 90 -22.82 -21.76 -9.28
C ALA A 90 -22.12 -21.17 -10.51
N TYR A 91 -20.82 -20.89 -10.44
CA TYR A 91 -20.07 -20.38 -11.59
C TYR A 91 -18.76 -21.16 -11.79
N PRO A 92 -18.48 -21.65 -13.03
CA PRO A 92 -19.41 -21.74 -14.15
C PRO A 92 -20.58 -22.68 -13.80
N ASP A 93 -21.77 -22.36 -14.30
CA ASP A 93 -22.96 -23.19 -14.11
C ASP A 93 -22.90 -24.42 -15.03
N LYS A 94 -22.19 -25.46 -14.59
CA LYS A 94 -21.97 -26.68 -15.39
C LYS A 94 -23.25 -27.49 -15.61
N LYS A 95 -24.25 -27.34 -14.74
CA LYS A 95 -25.50 -28.10 -14.78
C LYS A 95 -26.64 -27.34 -15.46
N GLY A 96 -26.49 -26.02 -15.62
CA GLY A 96 -27.56 -25.17 -16.16
C GLY A 96 -28.68 -24.95 -15.16
N ASP A 97 -28.40 -25.04 -13.86
CA ASP A 97 -29.40 -24.91 -12.79
C ASP A 97 -29.92 -23.46 -12.67
N GLY A 98 -29.19 -22.48 -13.22
CA GLY A 98 -29.56 -21.08 -13.18
C GLY A 98 -29.51 -20.49 -11.78
N PHE A 99 -30.26 -19.39 -11.58
CA PHE A 99 -30.38 -18.76 -10.27
C PHE A 99 -31.39 -19.51 -9.39
N ILE A 100 -30.89 -20.06 -8.29
CA ILE A 100 -31.70 -20.77 -7.30
C ILE A 100 -32.07 -19.78 -6.20
N ASN A 101 -33.38 -19.59 -5.97
CA ASN A 101 -33.88 -18.77 -4.86
C ASN A 101 -33.41 -19.32 -3.52
N GLN A 102 -33.09 -18.45 -2.57
CA GLN A 102 -32.59 -18.85 -1.25
C GLN A 102 -33.60 -18.50 -0.16
N PHE A 103 -33.83 -17.21 0.09
CA PHE A 103 -34.77 -16.73 1.11
C PHE A 103 -35.28 -15.32 0.79
N GLU A 104 -36.38 -14.96 1.43
CA GLU A 104 -36.94 -13.61 1.39
C GLU A 104 -36.43 -12.79 2.57
N VAL A 105 -36.14 -11.51 2.32
CA VAL A 105 -35.65 -10.57 3.34
C VAL A 105 -36.81 -9.76 3.92
N GLY A 106 -37.75 -9.35 3.07
CA GLY A 106 -38.91 -8.55 3.44
C GLY A 106 -39.13 -7.36 2.50
N LYS A 107 -39.98 -6.41 2.92
CA LYS A 107 -40.32 -5.25 2.09
C LYS A 107 -39.11 -4.34 1.86
N ALA A 108 -38.87 -3.95 0.61
CA ALA A 108 -37.75 -3.09 0.23
C ALA A 108 -38.06 -2.24 -1.00
N LYS A 109 -37.37 -1.11 -1.11
CA LYS A 109 -37.40 -0.19 -2.27
C LYS A 109 -36.06 -0.01 -2.98
N SER A 110 -34.96 -0.41 -2.36
CA SER A 110 -33.63 -0.48 -2.99
C SER A 110 -32.77 -1.54 -2.31
N VAL A 111 -31.90 -2.21 -3.07
CA VAL A 111 -31.05 -3.31 -2.58
C VAL A 111 -29.61 -3.20 -3.08
N ALA A 112 -28.66 -3.70 -2.29
CA ALA A 112 -27.27 -3.84 -2.70
C ALA A 112 -26.65 -5.11 -2.10
N ILE A 113 -25.55 -5.58 -2.68
CA ILE A 113 -24.83 -6.77 -2.21
C ILE A 113 -23.33 -6.61 -2.45
N ALA A 114 -22.52 -6.99 -1.46
CA ALA A 114 -21.07 -6.98 -1.58
C ALA A 114 -20.45 -8.10 -0.75
N PHE A 115 -19.47 -8.79 -1.32
CA PHE A 115 -18.61 -9.69 -0.55
C PHE A 115 -17.60 -8.90 0.26
N ASP A 116 -17.34 -9.35 1.49
CA ASP A 116 -16.06 -9.07 2.13
C ASP A 116 -15.00 -10.08 1.63
N GLY A 117 -13.73 -9.79 1.86
CA GLY A 117 -12.62 -10.61 1.42
C GLY A 117 -11.27 -10.01 1.76
N ARG A 118 -10.21 -10.71 1.34
CA ARG A 118 -8.82 -10.27 1.47
C ARG A 118 -8.12 -10.32 0.13
N TRP A 119 -7.18 -9.40 -0.08
CA TRP A 119 -6.32 -9.42 -1.24
C TRP A 119 -5.18 -10.39 -0.97
N GLU A 120 -5.06 -11.41 -1.80
CA GLU A 120 -3.99 -12.39 -1.74
C GLU A 120 -3.11 -12.27 -2.99
N LEU A 121 -1.80 -12.33 -2.79
CA LEU A 121 -0.84 -12.35 -3.88
C LEU A 121 -0.86 -13.74 -4.51
N ASN A 122 -1.20 -13.82 -5.80
CA ASN A 122 -1.21 -15.10 -6.50
C ASN A 122 0.21 -15.52 -6.92
N GLN A 123 0.34 -16.74 -7.46
CA GLN A 123 1.62 -17.30 -7.96
C GLN A 123 2.27 -16.49 -9.09
N ARG A 124 1.55 -15.55 -9.71
CA ARG A 124 2.03 -14.63 -10.75
C ARG A 124 2.38 -13.24 -10.21
N ASN A 125 2.47 -13.09 -8.89
CA ASN A 125 2.71 -11.82 -8.20
C ASN A 125 1.66 -10.74 -8.52
N LEU A 126 0.41 -11.13 -8.75
CA LEU A 126 -0.71 -10.21 -8.92
C LEU A 126 -1.66 -10.31 -7.72
N TRP A 127 -2.08 -9.15 -7.21
CA TRP A 127 -3.07 -9.06 -6.14
C TRP A 127 -4.46 -9.33 -6.67
N ASN A 128 -5.10 -10.38 -6.16
CA ASN A 128 -6.50 -10.69 -6.46
C ASN A 128 -7.29 -10.75 -5.16
N ILE A 129 -8.53 -10.26 -5.20
CA ILE A 129 -9.45 -10.44 -4.08
C ILE A 129 -9.86 -11.91 -3.98
N LYS A 130 -9.80 -12.44 -2.78
CA LYS A 130 -10.45 -13.69 -2.38
C LYS A 130 -11.58 -13.34 -1.43
N THR A 131 -12.80 -13.62 -1.86
CA THR A 131 -14.00 -13.34 -1.06
C THR A 131 -14.12 -14.35 0.06
N TYR A 132 -14.77 -13.94 1.15
CA TYR A 132 -15.30 -14.88 2.12
C TYR A 132 -16.51 -15.65 1.57
N GLU A 133 -16.97 -16.64 2.33
CA GLU A 133 -18.02 -17.56 1.87
C GLU A 133 -19.36 -16.86 1.62
N LYS A 134 -19.72 -15.87 2.44
CA LYS A 134 -21.04 -15.24 2.41
C LYS A 134 -20.94 -13.72 2.27
N PRO A 135 -21.74 -13.09 1.40
CA PRO A 135 -21.71 -11.64 1.22
C PRO A 135 -22.55 -10.92 2.29
N TYR A 136 -22.36 -9.61 2.37
CA TYR A 136 -23.31 -8.70 3.01
C TYR A 136 -24.39 -8.32 2.01
N ILE A 137 -25.64 -8.37 2.47
CA ILE A 137 -26.80 -7.82 1.76
C ILE A 137 -27.25 -6.54 2.46
N PHE A 138 -27.76 -5.62 1.65
CA PHE A 138 -28.26 -4.33 2.08
C PHE A 138 -29.62 -4.10 1.45
N TRP A 139 -30.55 -3.56 2.23
CA TRP A 139 -31.85 -3.18 1.71
C TRP A 139 -32.40 -1.97 2.46
N VAL A 140 -33.11 -1.14 1.72
CA VAL A 140 -33.85 -0.01 2.28
C VAL A 140 -35.32 -0.40 2.33
N ASP A 141 -35.91 -0.39 3.51
CA ASP A 141 -37.33 -0.68 3.66
C ASP A 141 -38.23 0.49 3.24
N ASN A 142 -39.54 0.30 3.34
CA ASN A 142 -40.52 1.33 2.96
C ASN A 142 -40.50 2.55 3.90
N SER A 143 -40.02 2.41 5.14
CA SER A 143 -39.85 3.52 6.09
C SER A 143 -38.61 4.37 5.78
N GLY A 144 -37.69 3.87 4.93
CA GLY A 144 -36.42 4.51 4.65
C GLY A 144 -35.30 4.08 5.61
N ALA A 145 -35.49 3.02 6.40
CA ALA A 145 -34.42 2.44 7.19
C ALA A 145 -33.55 1.53 6.30
N LEU A 146 -32.24 1.79 6.30
CA LEU A 146 -31.24 0.95 5.65
C LEU A 146 -30.75 -0.12 6.63
N TYR A 147 -30.90 -1.38 6.25
CA TYR A 147 -30.41 -2.53 7.00
C TYR A 147 -29.26 -3.22 6.26
N THR A 148 -28.43 -3.91 7.04
CA THR A 148 -27.45 -4.87 6.55
C THR A 148 -27.59 -6.21 7.28
N GLN A 149 -27.23 -7.28 6.61
CA GLN A 149 -27.14 -8.63 7.17
C GLN A 149 -26.10 -9.42 6.39
N ARG A 150 -25.34 -10.30 7.05
CA ARG A 150 -24.45 -11.25 6.40
C ARG A 150 -25.26 -12.43 5.87
N TRP A 151 -25.65 -12.36 4.61
CA TRP A 151 -26.45 -13.37 3.91
C TRP A 151 -27.61 -13.93 4.75
N ASP A 152 -27.61 -15.22 5.07
CA ASP A 152 -28.62 -15.96 5.87
C ASP A 152 -28.39 -15.87 7.40
N ALA A 153 -27.37 -15.16 7.87
CA ALA A 153 -27.07 -15.03 9.29
C ALA A 153 -27.92 -13.93 9.94
N HIS A 154 -29.15 -14.25 10.32
CA HIS A 154 -30.12 -13.30 10.89
C HIS A 154 -29.64 -12.55 12.14
N ASN A 155 -28.77 -13.15 12.95
CA ASN A 155 -28.16 -12.52 14.13
C ASN A 155 -27.21 -11.37 13.80
N THR A 156 -26.79 -11.23 12.54
CA THR A 156 -25.94 -10.13 12.07
C THR A 156 -26.75 -8.94 11.54
N LYS A 157 -28.09 -9.01 11.61
CA LYS A 157 -28.96 -7.94 11.14
C LYS A 157 -28.77 -6.68 11.97
N GLN A 158 -28.41 -5.59 11.30
CA GLN A 158 -28.20 -4.28 11.93
C GLN A 158 -28.80 -3.16 11.07
N LYS A 159 -29.35 -2.13 11.72
CA LYS A 159 -29.76 -0.89 11.06
C LYS A 159 -28.55 0.02 10.90
N LEU A 160 -28.24 0.44 9.67
CA LEU A 160 -27.09 1.29 9.35
C LEU A 160 -27.43 2.78 9.30
N ALA A 161 -28.60 3.12 8.77
CA ALA A 161 -29.04 4.51 8.60
C ALA A 161 -30.56 4.62 8.48
N GLU A 162 -31.06 5.84 8.61
CA GLU A 162 -32.47 6.21 8.42
C GLU A 162 -32.60 7.29 7.35
N GLY A 163 -33.83 7.48 6.84
CA GLY A 163 -34.12 8.45 5.79
C GLY A 163 -33.41 8.13 4.48
N VAL A 164 -33.16 6.87 4.17
CA VAL A 164 -32.45 6.43 2.97
C VAL A 164 -33.43 6.21 1.81
N LYS A 165 -33.02 6.60 0.61
CA LYS A 165 -33.76 6.40 -0.65
C LYS A 165 -33.15 5.28 -1.50
N LYS A 166 -31.82 5.25 -1.64
CA LYS A 166 -31.09 4.33 -2.52
C LYS A 166 -29.79 3.88 -1.86
N VAL A 167 -29.35 2.64 -2.13
CA VAL A 167 -28.10 2.08 -1.63
C VAL A 167 -27.32 1.36 -2.74
N THR A 168 -26.00 1.37 -2.65
CA THR A 168 -25.06 0.56 -3.43
C THR A 168 -23.92 0.09 -2.52
N ALA A 169 -23.22 -0.97 -2.89
CA ALA A 169 -22.14 -1.50 -2.06
C ALA A 169 -20.99 -2.12 -2.88
N ILE A 170 -19.78 -2.03 -2.34
CA ILE A 170 -18.58 -2.68 -2.90
C ILE A 170 -17.58 -3.02 -1.79
N ARG A 171 -16.66 -3.95 -2.05
CA ARG A 171 -15.48 -4.17 -1.21
C ARG A 171 -14.39 -3.16 -1.59
N GLY A 172 -14.10 -2.19 -0.73
CA GLY A 172 -12.99 -1.25 -0.90
C GLY A 172 -11.63 -1.90 -0.61
N TRP A 173 -10.52 -1.31 -1.05
CA TRP A 173 -9.17 -1.84 -0.82
C TRP A 173 -8.81 -2.05 0.65
N LYS A 174 -8.04 -3.11 0.93
CA LYS A 174 -7.43 -3.38 2.23
C LYS A 174 -5.93 -3.56 2.08
N SER A 175 -5.16 -2.82 2.86
CA SER A 175 -3.70 -2.97 2.92
C SER A 175 -3.32 -4.33 3.51
N VAL A 176 -2.25 -4.91 2.97
CA VAL A 176 -1.64 -6.15 3.48
C VAL A 176 -0.50 -5.92 4.46
N ALA A 177 0.07 -4.70 4.49
CA ALA A 177 1.16 -4.34 5.39
C ALA A 177 0.65 -3.66 6.67
N VAL A 178 -0.45 -2.91 6.57
CA VAL A 178 -1.05 -2.16 7.69
C VAL A 178 -2.52 -2.57 7.78
N PRO A 179 -2.88 -3.58 8.61
CA PRO A 179 -4.23 -4.15 8.65
C PRO A 179 -5.34 -3.11 8.87
N VAL A 180 -5.07 -2.09 9.70
CA VAL A 180 -5.99 -0.99 10.02
C VAL A 180 -6.27 -0.04 8.85
N HIS A 181 -5.45 -0.09 7.80
CA HIS A 181 -5.74 0.60 6.56
C HIS A 181 -6.70 -0.25 5.70
N ASP A 182 -7.94 -0.31 6.14
CA ASP A 182 -9.01 -1.09 5.52
C ASP A 182 -10.18 -0.19 5.12
N HIS A 183 -10.45 -0.05 3.82
CA HIS A 183 -11.67 0.64 3.38
C HIS A 183 -12.95 -0.16 3.67
N GLY A 184 -12.82 -1.45 3.98
CA GLY A 184 -13.92 -2.32 4.35
C GLY A 184 -14.89 -2.68 3.21
N VAL A 185 -15.98 -3.35 3.59
CA VAL A 185 -17.19 -3.37 2.76
C VAL A 185 -17.87 -2.02 2.92
N VAL A 186 -17.99 -1.27 1.83
CA VAL A 186 -18.57 0.07 1.82
C VAL A 186 -20.00 0.00 1.31
N ALA A 187 -20.93 0.51 2.12
CA ALA A 187 -22.31 0.77 1.71
C ALA A 187 -22.47 2.28 1.54
N ALA A 188 -22.67 2.73 0.31
CA ALA A 188 -22.94 4.12 -0.02
C ALA A 188 -24.43 4.31 -0.33
N TYR A 189 -25.01 5.41 0.13
CA TYR A 189 -26.45 5.61 0.06
C TYR A 189 -26.82 7.09 -0.04
N ILE A 190 -27.99 7.33 -0.61
CA ILE A 190 -28.59 8.65 -0.78
C ILE A 190 -29.71 8.81 0.24
N LYS A 191 -29.66 9.88 1.03
CA LYS A 191 -30.75 10.24 1.95
C LYS A 191 -31.87 11.01 1.26
N THR A 192 -33.02 11.14 1.92
CA THR A 192 -34.21 11.83 1.39
C THR A 192 -33.97 13.31 1.09
N ASP A 193 -32.96 13.92 1.71
CA ASP A 193 -32.51 15.29 1.42
C ASP A 193 -31.64 15.40 0.15
N GLY A 194 -31.32 14.28 -0.50
CA GLY A 194 -30.48 14.18 -1.68
C GLY A 194 -28.97 14.13 -1.39
N LYS A 195 -28.55 14.15 -0.12
CA LYS A 195 -27.13 14.05 0.23
C LYS A 195 -26.63 12.62 0.21
N VAL A 196 -25.35 12.48 -0.10
CA VAL A 196 -24.67 11.19 -0.21
C VAL A 196 -23.88 10.89 1.06
N TYR A 197 -24.08 9.69 1.59
CA TYR A 197 -23.40 9.18 2.76
C TYR A 197 -22.84 7.79 2.50
N TYR A 198 -21.90 7.35 3.33
CA TYR A 198 -21.42 5.98 3.33
C TYR A 198 -21.05 5.52 4.74
N ARG A 199 -21.07 4.19 4.92
CA ARG A 199 -20.50 3.48 6.06
C ARG A 199 -19.65 2.34 5.56
N ASN A 200 -18.63 1.98 6.32
CA ASN A 200 -17.71 0.90 6.00
C ASN A 200 -17.64 -0.11 7.15
N TYR A 201 -17.61 -1.40 6.79
CA TYR A 201 -17.28 -2.50 7.69
C TYR A 201 -15.81 -2.84 7.54
N SER A 202 -14.99 -2.36 8.47
CA SER A 202 -13.52 -2.37 8.39
C SER A 202 -12.89 -2.90 9.68
N GLU A 203 -11.68 -3.45 9.54
CA GLU A 203 -10.82 -3.86 10.66
C GLU A 203 -10.32 -2.64 11.43
N GLN A 204 -10.46 -2.69 12.75
CA GLN A 204 -10.02 -1.67 13.70
C GLN A 204 -8.67 -2.03 14.31
N GLU A 205 -8.07 -1.12 15.08
CA GLU A 205 -6.75 -1.31 15.72
C GLU A 205 -6.70 -2.49 16.70
N ASP A 206 -7.84 -2.86 17.29
CA ASP A 206 -8.01 -4.01 18.18
C ASP A 206 -8.26 -5.34 17.44
N ASN A 207 -8.13 -5.36 16.10
CA ASN A 207 -8.45 -6.46 15.19
C ASN A 207 -9.93 -6.86 15.15
N ASN A 208 -10.83 -6.07 15.75
CA ASN A 208 -12.27 -6.27 15.58
C ASN A 208 -12.74 -5.65 14.27
N PHE A 209 -13.83 -6.18 13.73
CA PHE A 209 -14.49 -5.60 12.57
C PHE A 209 -15.80 -4.95 12.98
N VAL A 210 -15.97 -3.69 12.65
CA VAL A 210 -17.16 -2.92 13.02
C VAL A 210 -17.67 -2.09 11.86
N TRP A 211 -18.96 -1.80 11.86
CA TRP A 211 -19.55 -0.78 11.01
C TRP A 211 -19.20 0.60 11.56
N GLU A 212 -18.27 1.29 10.91
CA GLU A 212 -17.85 2.63 11.30
C GLU A 212 -18.98 3.65 11.22
N ASN A 213 -18.79 4.80 11.87
CA ASN A 213 -19.76 5.88 11.85
C ASN A 213 -20.05 6.37 10.42
N GLU A 214 -21.27 6.88 10.24
CA GLU A 214 -21.71 7.48 8.97
C GLU A 214 -20.82 8.68 8.60
N ARG A 215 -20.41 8.73 7.33
CA ARG A 215 -19.62 9.81 6.75
C ARG A 215 -20.33 10.39 5.54
N ALA A 216 -20.33 11.72 5.41
CA ALA A 216 -20.86 12.40 4.24
C ALA A 216 -19.79 12.45 3.13
N VAL A 217 -20.22 12.36 1.86
CA VAL A 217 -19.37 12.67 0.71
C VAL A 217 -19.45 14.18 0.47
N SER A 218 -18.69 14.94 1.27
CA SER A 218 -18.74 16.40 1.32
C SER A 218 -18.33 17.10 0.02
N GLU A 219 -17.57 16.43 -0.82
CA GLU A 219 -17.13 16.91 -2.13
C GLU A 219 -18.29 17.09 -3.11
N PHE A 220 -19.43 16.44 -2.85
CA PHE A 220 -20.64 16.56 -3.64
C PHE A 220 -21.67 17.43 -2.89
N ALA A 221 -21.87 18.67 -3.38
CA ALA A 221 -22.76 19.64 -2.74
C ALA A 221 -24.18 19.72 -3.35
N LYS A 222 -24.45 18.96 -4.41
CA LYS A 222 -25.76 18.97 -5.10
C LYS A 222 -26.70 17.91 -4.51
N LYS A 223 -27.90 17.77 -5.09
CA LYS A 223 -28.84 16.68 -4.79
C LYS A 223 -28.58 15.50 -5.70
N ALA A 224 -28.26 14.34 -5.10
CA ALA A 224 -28.02 13.11 -5.81
C ALA A 224 -29.34 12.38 -6.11
N GLN A 225 -29.45 11.88 -7.33
CA GLN A 225 -30.50 10.96 -7.77
C GLN A 225 -30.01 9.52 -7.81
N ASN A 226 -28.73 9.31 -8.17
CA ASN A 226 -28.13 8.00 -8.34
C ASN A 226 -26.70 7.95 -7.81
N ILE A 227 -26.26 6.75 -7.42
CA ILE A 227 -24.92 6.52 -6.89
C ILE A 227 -24.41 5.14 -7.30
N ASN A 228 -23.13 5.08 -7.66
CA ASN A 228 -22.40 3.85 -7.86
C ASN A 228 -20.97 3.97 -7.29
N LEU A 229 -20.32 2.83 -7.07
CA LEU A 229 -18.95 2.76 -6.53
C LEU A 229 -18.02 2.06 -7.51
N PHE A 230 -16.75 2.42 -7.49
CA PHE A 230 -15.71 1.77 -8.29
C PHE A 230 -14.37 1.74 -7.57
N LEU A 231 -13.48 0.85 -8.00
CA LEU A 231 -12.12 0.77 -7.51
C LEU A 231 -11.15 1.27 -8.58
N THR A 232 -10.12 1.99 -8.17
CA THR A 232 -9.00 2.37 -9.04
C THR A 232 -7.83 1.41 -8.89
N ASN A 233 -7.00 1.30 -9.92
CA ASN A 233 -5.76 0.52 -9.88
C ASN A 233 -4.70 1.13 -8.95
N ASP A 234 -4.86 2.39 -8.50
CA ASP A 234 -3.98 3.04 -7.53
C ASP A 234 -4.52 2.99 -6.10
N TYR A 235 -5.31 1.95 -5.79
CA TYR A 235 -5.79 1.59 -4.46
C TYR A 235 -6.73 2.62 -3.82
N ARG A 236 -7.59 3.25 -4.62
CA ARG A 236 -8.63 4.18 -4.14
C ARG A 236 -10.02 3.60 -4.38
N LEU A 237 -10.97 4.06 -3.57
CA LEU A 237 -12.39 3.87 -3.78
C LEU A 237 -12.94 5.16 -4.40
N GLY A 238 -13.77 5.02 -5.42
CA GLY A 238 -14.44 6.12 -6.09
C GLY A 238 -15.95 6.01 -5.99
N PHE A 239 -16.60 7.17 -5.97
CA PHE A 239 -18.04 7.38 -6.01
C PHE A 239 -18.39 8.02 -7.34
N ILE A 240 -19.38 7.48 -8.04
CA ILE A 240 -20.00 8.08 -9.22
C ILE A 240 -21.39 8.50 -8.81
N ILE A 241 -21.66 9.80 -8.88
CA ILE A 241 -22.90 10.40 -8.38
C ILE A 241 -23.58 11.13 -9.53
N GLU A 242 -24.84 10.81 -9.78
CA GLU A 242 -25.69 11.49 -10.75
C GLU A 242 -26.61 12.46 -10.01
N ASP A 243 -26.60 13.74 -10.41
CA ASP A 243 -27.52 14.74 -9.85
C ASP A 243 -28.89 14.74 -10.54
N GLU A 244 -29.84 15.51 -10.00
CA GLU A 244 -31.20 15.65 -10.56
C GLU A 244 -31.24 16.24 -11.99
N ASN A 245 -30.13 16.82 -12.46
CA ASN A 245 -29.98 17.34 -13.83
C ASN A 245 -29.21 16.35 -14.74
N GLU A 246 -29.15 15.07 -14.37
CA GLU A 246 -28.44 13.99 -15.08
C GLU A 246 -26.93 14.27 -15.26
N THR A 247 -26.34 15.14 -14.41
CA THR A 247 -24.90 15.42 -14.45
C THR A 247 -24.15 14.43 -13.57
N ILE A 248 -23.19 13.74 -14.18
CA ILE A 248 -22.31 12.79 -13.49
C ILE A 248 -21.11 13.51 -12.88
N SER A 249 -20.94 13.32 -11.57
CA SER A 249 -19.78 13.79 -10.79
C SER A 249 -19.07 12.60 -10.16
N TRP A 250 -17.78 12.76 -9.87
CA TRP A 250 -16.97 11.75 -9.19
C TRP A 250 -16.29 12.30 -7.94
N ALA A 251 -16.21 11.47 -6.90
CA ALA A 251 -15.40 11.73 -5.71
C ALA A 251 -14.52 10.50 -5.45
N ILE A 252 -13.28 10.69 -5.02
CA ILE A 252 -12.31 9.58 -4.88
C ILE A 252 -11.58 9.72 -3.55
N THR A 253 -11.44 8.61 -2.82
CA THR A 253 -10.72 8.56 -1.55
C THR A 253 -9.21 8.79 -1.73
N LYS A 254 -8.52 9.02 -0.61
CA LYS A 254 -7.06 8.90 -0.56
C LYS A 254 -6.62 7.47 -0.91
N ARG A 255 -5.35 7.33 -1.30
CA ARG A 255 -4.78 6.01 -1.66
C ARG A 255 -4.62 5.13 -0.42
N ASN A 256 -4.89 3.85 -0.58
CA ASN A 256 -4.72 2.83 0.44
C ASN A 256 -3.82 1.68 -0.07
N TRP A 257 -2.53 1.97 -0.27
CA TRP A 257 -1.61 1.09 -1.02
C TRP A 257 -0.54 0.39 -0.17
N ALA A 258 -0.52 0.57 1.15
CA ALA A 258 0.60 0.12 1.99
C ALA A 258 0.91 -1.38 1.74
N GLY A 259 2.11 -1.64 1.21
CA GLY A 259 2.63 -2.98 0.90
C GLY A 259 2.22 -3.63 -0.43
N MET A 260 1.16 -3.14 -1.10
CA MET A 260 0.66 -3.79 -2.32
C MET A 260 1.25 -3.23 -3.61
N ALA A 261 1.69 -1.97 -3.60
CA ALA A 261 2.30 -1.31 -4.76
C ALA A 261 3.82 -1.58 -4.91
N ILE A 262 4.43 -2.22 -3.91
CA ILE A 262 5.87 -2.56 -3.91
C ILE A 262 5.98 -4.06 -4.12
N SER A 263 6.73 -4.49 -5.15
CA SER A 263 7.01 -5.91 -5.33
C SER A 263 7.88 -6.39 -4.17
N PRO A 264 7.54 -7.51 -3.50
CA PRO A 264 8.39 -8.05 -2.45
C PRO A 264 9.73 -8.50 -3.06
N GLU A 265 10.84 -7.96 -2.58
CA GLU A 265 12.16 -8.50 -2.83
C GLU A 265 12.38 -9.71 -1.92
N LYS A 266 12.76 -10.85 -2.50
CA LYS A 266 12.95 -12.10 -1.78
C LYS A 266 14.38 -12.58 -1.96
N ILE A 267 15.10 -12.77 -0.86
CA ILE A 267 16.39 -13.45 -0.85
C ILE A 267 16.12 -14.93 -0.52
N HIS A 268 16.43 -15.81 -1.46
CA HIS A 268 16.36 -17.26 -1.25
C HIS A 268 17.75 -17.78 -0.88
N VAL A 269 17.95 -18.10 0.40
CA VAL A 269 19.17 -18.77 0.87
C VAL A 269 18.93 -20.27 0.91
N ARG A 270 19.78 -21.05 0.24
CA ARG A 270 19.81 -22.51 0.34
C ARG A 270 21.20 -22.94 0.84
N PRO A 271 21.30 -23.99 1.67
CA PRO A 271 22.60 -24.54 2.04
C PRO A 271 23.35 -24.98 0.78
N HIS A 272 24.62 -24.56 0.65
CA HIS A 272 25.44 -24.86 -0.53
C HIS A 272 25.76 -26.35 -0.66
N THR A 273 25.92 -27.05 0.47
CA THR A 273 26.19 -28.49 0.52
C THR A 273 25.55 -29.09 1.76
N LEU A 274 24.96 -30.27 1.61
CA LEU A 274 24.36 -31.03 2.68
C LEU A 274 24.75 -32.51 2.50
N ASN A 275 25.58 -33.01 3.40
CA ASN A 275 25.98 -34.42 3.43
C ASN A 275 25.12 -35.15 4.47
N ILE A 276 24.28 -36.08 4.01
CA ILE A 276 23.49 -36.96 4.88
C ILE A 276 23.95 -38.39 4.63
N ASN A 277 24.36 -39.07 5.70
CA ASN A 277 24.64 -40.51 5.66
C ASN A 277 23.46 -41.25 6.29
N PHE A 278 22.85 -42.14 5.52
CA PHE A 278 21.80 -43.02 6.01
C PHE A 278 22.38 -44.38 6.41
N ILE A 279 21.82 -44.97 7.45
CA ILE A 279 22.06 -46.36 7.81
C ILE A 279 20.80 -47.13 7.38
N PRO A 280 20.92 -48.24 6.64
CA PRO A 280 19.77 -49.02 6.23
C PRO A 280 19.05 -49.61 7.45
N ILE A 281 17.71 -49.57 7.44
CA ILE A 281 16.84 -50.17 8.44
C ILE A 281 15.79 -51.03 7.75
N ASP A 282 15.49 -52.19 8.32
CA ASP A 282 14.47 -53.11 7.83
C ASP A 282 13.13 -52.80 8.50
N TYR A 283 12.11 -52.52 7.68
CA TYR A 283 10.76 -52.26 8.16
C TYR A 283 9.98 -53.57 8.29
N LEU A 284 9.49 -53.86 9.50
CA LEU A 284 8.65 -55.04 9.78
C LEU A 284 7.16 -54.80 9.45
N ASP A 285 6.75 -53.56 9.22
CA ASP A 285 5.36 -53.17 8.95
C ASP A 285 5.27 -52.22 7.74
N LEU A 286 4.63 -52.68 6.66
CA LEU A 286 4.47 -51.95 5.39
C LEU A 286 3.43 -50.82 5.46
N SER A 287 2.70 -50.70 6.57
CA SER A 287 1.65 -49.69 6.75
C SER A 287 2.14 -48.39 7.43
N ALA A 288 3.37 -48.37 7.94
CA ALA A 288 3.97 -47.22 8.63
C ALA A 288 4.73 -46.28 7.69
N LEU A 289 4.00 -45.25 7.24
CA LEU A 289 4.39 -43.82 7.12
C LEU A 289 5.61 -43.39 6.28
N LYS A 290 5.36 -42.39 5.42
CA LYS A 290 6.36 -41.57 4.74
C LYS A 290 7.28 -40.89 5.77
N GLU A 291 8.56 -41.25 5.79
CA GLU A 291 9.57 -40.48 6.51
C GLU A 291 9.78 -39.13 5.82
N THR A 292 9.70 -38.04 6.58
CA THR A 292 10.02 -36.71 6.09
C THR A 292 11.10 -36.09 6.97
N ILE A 293 12.24 -35.80 6.36
CA ILE A 293 13.34 -35.11 7.01
C ILE A 293 13.23 -33.63 6.63
N ASN A 294 12.94 -32.80 7.63
CA ASN A 294 12.89 -31.35 7.47
C ASN A 294 14.16 -30.74 8.09
N ILE A 295 15.00 -30.14 7.26
CA ILE A 295 16.21 -29.45 7.71
C ILE A 295 15.95 -27.95 7.63
N LYS A 296 16.11 -27.28 8.77
CA LYS A 296 16.08 -25.82 8.87
C LYS A 296 17.48 -25.35 9.29
N PRO A 297 18.05 -24.33 8.64
CA PRO A 297 19.30 -23.75 9.12
C PRO A 297 19.10 -23.24 10.56
N ASP A 298 19.95 -23.69 11.48
CA ASP A 298 19.89 -23.37 12.91
C ASP A 298 20.10 -21.86 13.16
N LYS A 299 20.97 -21.23 12.37
CA LYS A 299 21.21 -19.79 12.42
C LYS A 299 21.51 -19.22 11.04
N VAL A 300 20.70 -18.25 10.61
CA VAL A 300 20.96 -17.43 9.42
C VAL A 300 21.40 -16.06 9.91
N ASN A 301 22.69 -15.74 9.77
CA ASN A 301 23.20 -14.40 10.01
C ASN A 301 23.14 -13.62 8.70
N LEU A 302 22.18 -12.70 8.58
CA LEU A 302 22.06 -11.83 7.43
C LEU A 302 22.53 -10.42 7.83
N LYS A 303 23.51 -9.88 7.10
CA LYS A 303 23.94 -8.49 7.25
C LYS A 303 23.65 -7.76 5.94
N LEU A 304 22.93 -6.64 6.03
CA LEU A 304 22.77 -5.72 4.92
C LEU A 304 23.98 -4.76 4.94
N LEU A 305 24.88 -4.91 3.97
CA LEU A 305 26.14 -4.18 3.91
C LEU A 305 26.06 -3.13 2.80
N TYR A 306 26.63 -1.95 3.04
CA TYR A 306 26.71 -0.90 2.03
C TYR A 306 27.87 -1.18 1.08
N ALA A 307 27.59 -1.17 -0.23
CA ALA A 307 28.53 -1.60 -1.27
C ALA A 307 29.07 -0.48 -2.16
N SER A 308 28.66 0.77 -1.94
CA SER A 308 29.21 1.89 -2.72
C SER A 308 30.43 2.48 -2.01
N THR A 309 31.30 3.08 -2.82
CA THR A 309 32.50 3.83 -2.39
C THR A 309 32.19 5.29 -2.04
N ASP A 310 30.94 5.76 -2.24
CA ASP A 310 30.51 7.10 -1.85
C ASP A 310 30.23 7.18 -0.34
N ASN A 311 30.83 8.17 0.31
CA ASN A 311 30.54 8.50 1.69
C ASN A 311 30.76 10.00 1.90
N SER A 312 30.20 10.52 2.99
CA SER A 312 30.31 11.94 3.29
C SER A 312 30.22 12.18 4.79
N PHE A 313 30.78 13.30 5.23
CA PHE A 313 30.47 13.85 6.53
C PHE A 313 29.01 14.32 6.52
N MET A 314 28.34 14.12 7.66
CA MET A 314 26.96 14.53 7.93
C MET A 314 26.94 15.58 9.03
N HIS A 315 27.88 15.49 9.97
CA HIS A 315 28.03 16.40 11.09
C HIS A 315 29.49 16.45 11.53
N ILE A 316 29.99 17.64 11.87
CA ILE A 316 31.33 17.88 12.41
C ILE A 316 31.20 18.96 13.49
N GLU A 317 31.62 18.66 14.70
CA GLU A 317 31.64 19.62 15.81
C GLU A 317 32.84 19.39 16.73
N ASN A 318 33.43 20.46 17.25
CA ASN A 318 34.46 20.34 18.27
C ASN A 318 33.84 20.40 19.68
N MET A 319 34.48 19.71 20.62
CA MET A 319 34.07 19.65 22.02
C MET A 319 35.24 19.97 22.94
N PRO A 320 34.99 20.54 24.14
CA PRO A 320 36.04 20.73 25.12
C PRO A 320 36.56 19.39 25.64
N ASP A 321 37.86 19.31 25.89
CA ASP A 321 38.43 18.26 26.72
C ASP A 321 38.19 18.52 28.22
N ALA A 322 38.79 17.70 29.09
CA ALA A 322 38.64 17.83 30.54
C ALA A 322 39.23 19.14 31.12
N GLU A 323 40.09 19.83 30.36
CA GLU A 323 40.73 21.10 30.72
C GLU A 323 40.06 22.30 30.03
N GLU A 324 38.85 22.10 29.49
CA GLU A 324 38.11 23.09 28.68
C GLU A 324 38.84 23.53 27.40
N ASN A 325 39.77 22.73 26.88
CA ASN A 325 40.42 22.99 25.61
C ASN A 325 39.59 22.46 24.44
N TRP A 326 39.06 23.38 23.62
CA TRP A 326 38.20 23.08 22.48
C TRP A 326 38.95 22.70 21.21
N GLY A 327 40.28 22.79 21.21
CA GLY A 327 41.17 22.48 20.09
C GLY A 327 41.73 21.06 20.11
N LYS A 328 41.16 20.12 20.89
CA LYS A 328 41.66 18.73 20.94
C LYS A 328 40.66 17.68 20.45
N ILE A 329 39.36 17.89 20.59
CA ILE A 329 38.36 16.86 20.31
C ILE A 329 37.43 17.30 19.18
N LEU A 330 37.24 16.42 18.19
CA LEU A 330 36.27 16.58 17.11
C LEU A 330 35.33 15.38 17.06
N ILE A 331 34.03 15.61 17.17
CA ILE A 331 32.98 14.62 16.94
C ILE A 331 32.53 14.70 15.49
N VAL A 332 32.57 13.56 14.82
CA VAL A 332 32.32 13.44 13.39
C VAL A 332 31.28 12.35 13.15
N ARG A 333 30.23 12.69 12.40
CA ARG A 333 29.24 11.73 11.92
C ARG A 333 29.33 11.58 10.42
N VAL A 334 29.35 10.35 9.93
CA VAL A 334 29.40 10.00 8.50
C VAL A 334 28.10 9.39 8.01
N LYS A 335 27.90 9.41 6.69
CA LYS A 335 26.70 8.85 6.03
C LYS A 335 26.67 7.33 6.14
N ASN A 336 27.80 6.66 5.98
CA ASN A 336 27.96 5.20 6.06
C ASN A 336 29.11 4.80 7.00
N GLU A 337 28.98 3.64 7.63
CA GLU A 337 29.95 3.11 8.60
C GLU A 337 31.33 2.88 7.96
N LEU A 338 32.38 3.31 8.65
CA LEU A 338 33.77 3.11 8.25
C LEU A 338 34.31 1.81 8.86
N TYR A 339 34.97 1.01 8.04
CA TYR A 339 35.69 -0.20 8.44
C TYR A 339 37.18 -0.01 8.18
N ASN A 340 38.03 -0.60 9.04
CA ASN A 340 39.49 -0.59 8.87
C ASN A 340 40.13 0.81 8.76
N TYR A 341 39.53 1.83 9.38
CA TYR A 341 40.05 3.20 9.36
C TYR A 341 41.26 3.38 10.28
N LYS A 342 42.11 4.35 9.93
CA LYS A 342 43.30 4.75 10.69
C LYS A 342 43.32 6.26 10.93
N GLU A 343 44.12 6.70 11.89
CA GLU A 343 44.38 8.12 12.19
C GLU A 343 44.81 8.90 10.95
N SER A 344 45.65 8.28 10.10
CA SER A 344 46.14 8.85 8.84
C SER A 344 45.05 9.08 7.78
N ASP A 345 43.85 8.53 7.96
CA ASP A 345 42.73 8.76 7.05
C ASP A 345 42.05 10.10 7.30
N PHE A 346 42.28 10.75 8.44
CA PHE A 346 41.67 12.04 8.76
C PHE A 346 42.71 13.14 8.85
N GLU A 347 42.37 14.31 8.32
CA GLU A 347 43.16 15.53 8.51
C GLU A 347 42.28 16.75 8.58
N ILE A 348 42.66 17.72 9.40
CA ILE A 348 42.12 19.08 9.36
C ILE A 348 43.12 19.94 8.58
N GLU A 349 42.62 20.71 7.63
CA GLU A 349 43.38 21.74 6.92
C GLU A 349 42.79 23.10 7.25
N ASP A 350 43.64 24.06 7.61
CA ASP A 350 43.24 25.46 7.86
C ASP A 350 43.40 26.34 6.61
N ASN A 351 43.02 27.62 6.74
CA ASN A 351 43.11 28.60 5.65
C ASN A 351 44.56 28.92 5.20
N PHE A 352 45.56 28.52 5.98
CA PHE A 352 46.99 28.68 5.67
C PHE A 352 47.64 27.39 5.17
N ASN A 353 46.83 26.35 4.86
CA ASN A 353 47.27 25.01 4.47
C ASN A 353 48.09 24.27 5.54
N ARG A 354 48.00 24.66 6.82
CA ARG A 354 48.53 23.86 7.93
C ARG A 354 47.63 22.66 8.15
N LYS A 355 48.25 21.51 8.42
CA LYS A 355 47.57 20.22 8.53
C LYS A 355 47.70 19.67 9.94
N TYR A 356 46.57 19.23 10.49
CA TYR A 356 46.49 18.62 11.81
C TYR A 356 45.98 17.19 11.65
N TYR A 357 46.66 16.24 12.29
CA TYR A 357 46.33 14.81 12.25
C TYR A 357 45.84 14.37 13.63
N PRO A 358 44.83 13.50 13.71
CA PRO A 358 44.42 12.96 14.99
C PRO A 358 45.48 12.01 15.54
N GLU A 359 45.63 11.99 16.85
CA GLU A 359 46.42 11.02 17.60
C GLU A 359 45.64 9.72 17.84
N SER A 360 44.31 9.79 17.91
CA SER A 360 43.46 8.63 18.14
C SER A 360 42.06 8.81 17.59
N ILE A 361 41.41 7.68 17.28
CA ILE A 361 40.02 7.60 16.84
C ILE A 361 39.24 6.64 17.73
N GLU A 362 38.22 7.16 18.40
CA GLU A 362 37.29 6.37 19.21
C GLU A 362 35.94 6.25 18.49
N LYS A 363 35.44 5.02 18.34
CA LYS A 363 34.12 4.76 17.75
C LYS A 363 33.05 4.84 18.82
N ILE A 364 32.17 5.83 18.72
CA ILE A 364 31.04 6.00 19.64
C ILE A 364 29.86 5.13 19.20
N ASP A 365 29.53 5.15 17.91
CA ASP A 365 28.47 4.33 17.33
C ASP A 365 28.83 3.87 15.89
N LYS A 366 27.89 3.27 15.15
CA LYS A 366 28.13 2.80 13.77
C LYS A 366 28.56 3.89 12.78
N LYS A 367 28.24 5.15 13.03
CA LYS A 367 28.44 6.28 12.12
C LYS A 367 29.07 7.50 12.80
N THR A 368 29.31 7.46 14.10
CA THR A 368 29.83 8.57 14.90
C THR A 368 31.17 8.20 15.51
N TYR A 369 32.15 9.07 15.29
CA TYR A 369 33.54 8.89 15.65
C TYR A 369 34.03 10.13 16.40
N LYS A 370 34.88 9.92 17.40
CA LYS A 370 35.58 10.96 18.13
C LYS A 370 37.04 10.94 17.72
N LEU A 371 37.49 12.03 17.13
CA LEU A 371 38.88 12.25 16.74
C LEU A 371 39.53 13.09 17.84
N THR A 372 40.66 12.61 18.37
CA THR A 372 41.45 13.36 19.36
C THR A 372 42.76 13.80 18.71
N PHE A 373 43.11 15.08 18.86
CA PHE A 373 44.28 15.72 18.27
C PHE A 373 45.18 16.26 19.39
N THR A 374 46.47 16.45 19.08
CA THR A 374 47.41 17.15 19.98
C THR A 374 46.91 18.56 20.28
N ASN A 375 46.70 19.36 19.22
CA ASN A 375 46.10 20.69 19.27
C ASN A 375 45.78 21.17 17.84
N PHE A 376 44.57 21.68 17.60
CA PHE A 376 44.15 22.37 16.36
C PHE A 376 43.58 23.77 16.63
N ASN A 377 43.89 24.38 17.78
CA ASN A 377 43.42 25.73 18.16
C ASN A 377 43.75 26.81 17.13
N ASP A 378 44.80 26.61 16.33
CA ASP A 378 45.22 27.57 15.31
C ASP A 378 44.44 27.46 13.99
N VAL A 379 43.46 26.56 13.87
CA VAL A 379 42.61 26.43 12.66
C VAL A 379 41.84 27.73 12.36
N GLY A 380 41.53 28.53 13.38
CA GLY A 380 40.79 29.78 13.24
C GLY A 380 39.29 29.57 13.09
N GLU A 381 38.60 30.45 12.35
CA GLU A 381 37.13 30.44 12.24
C GLU A 381 36.57 29.36 11.30
N GLU A 382 37.37 28.87 10.35
CA GLU A 382 36.96 27.86 9.37
C GLU A 382 38.05 26.79 9.21
N GLY A 383 37.66 25.52 9.36
CA GLY A 383 38.50 24.37 9.08
C GLY A 383 37.90 23.46 8.01
N VAL A 384 38.75 22.74 7.29
CA VAL A 384 38.32 21.68 6.36
C VAL A 384 38.74 20.33 6.90
N LEU A 385 37.77 19.52 7.30
CA LEU A 385 38.04 18.12 7.61
C LEU A 385 38.07 17.33 6.31
N ARG A 386 39.15 16.60 6.06
CA ARG A 386 39.32 15.70 4.92
C ARG A 386 39.45 14.26 5.40
N PHE A 387 38.77 13.38 4.70
CA PHE A 387 38.93 11.95 4.77
C PHE A 387 39.69 11.48 3.53
N ARG A 388 40.87 10.90 3.72
CA ARG A 388 41.78 10.45 2.65
C ARG A 388 41.49 9.04 2.15
N ALA A 389 40.77 8.24 2.94
CA ALA A 389 40.34 6.89 2.60
C ALA A 389 41.49 6.00 2.05
N ASN A 390 42.62 5.89 2.76
CA ASN A 390 43.78 5.15 2.25
C ASN A 390 43.49 3.64 2.18
N GLU A 391 43.03 3.07 3.31
CA GLU A 391 42.70 1.64 3.45
C GLU A 391 41.32 1.42 4.09
N THR A 392 40.56 2.50 4.31
CA THR A 392 39.23 2.39 4.91
C THR A 392 38.27 1.77 3.93
N GLU A 393 37.63 0.69 4.35
CA GLU A 393 36.66 -0.06 3.56
C GLU A 393 35.21 0.23 3.97
N ASN A 394 34.30 -0.06 3.05
CA ASN A 394 32.87 -0.18 3.30
C ASN A 394 32.53 -1.57 3.89
N GLY A 395 31.23 -1.84 4.08
CA GLY A 395 30.79 -3.09 4.68
C GLY A 395 31.08 -4.35 3.86
N VAL A 396 31.38 -4.22 2.56
CA VAL A 396 31.68 -5.35 1.65
C VAL A 396 33.17 -5.49 1.31
N GLY A 397 34.03 -4.61 1.83
CA GLY A 397 35.48 -4.64 1.63
C GLY A 397 36.01 -3.74 0.49
N ASP A 398 35.18 -2.88 -0.10
CA ASP A 398 35.66 -1.91 -1.09
C ASP A 398 36.13 -0.63 -0.38
N VAL A 399 37.26 -0.08 -0.85
CA VAL A 399 37.85 1.16 -0.29
C VAL A 399 36.97 2.36 -0.62
N TYR A 400 36.70 3.22 0.38
CA TYR A 400 35.94 4.46 0.19
C TYR A 400 36.68 5.46 -0.71
N GLU A 401 35.94 6.32 -1.41
CA GLU A 401 36.53 7.49 -2.06
C GLU A 401 36.85 8.59 -1.03
N PRO A 402 37.91 9.39 -1.23
CA PRO A 402 38.20 10.53 -0.36
C PRO A 402 37.07 11.56 -0.38
N PHE A 403 36.71 12.12 0.77
CA PHE A 403 35.69 13.17 0.87
C PHE A 403 36.09 14.24 1.90
N LYS A 404 35.50 15.44 1.80
CA LYS A 404 35.83 16.56 2.68
C LYS A 404 34.62 17.45 2.96
N GLN A 405 34.63 18.11 4.12
CA GLN A 405 33.59 19.07 4.49
C GLN A 405 34.19 20.20 5.34
N LYS A 406 33.68 21.41 5.11
CA LYS A 406 33.99 22.59 5.94
C LYS A 406 33.26 22.50 7.28
N PHE A 407 33.91 22.94 8.35
CA PHE A 407 33.31 23.09 9.66
C PHE A 407 33.79 24.38 10.34
N TYR A 408 33.00 24.85 11.30
CA TYR A 408 33.22 26.11 12.00
C TYR A 408 33.47 25.79 13.48
N PRO A 409 34.73 25.66 13.91
CA PRO A 409 35.06 25.32 15.28
C PRO A 409 34.67 26.44 16.24
N LYS A 410 34.31 26.06 17.46
CA LYS A 410 33.87 26.97 18.52
C LYS A 410 34.95 27.13 19.58
N ASN A 411 35.10 28.34 20.12
CA ASN A 411 35.90 28.62 21.32
C ASN A 411 37.37 28.17 21.24
N LEU A 412 37.97 28.21 20.04
CA LEU A 412 39.41 27.95 19.91
C LEU A 412 40.22 29.09 20.52
N VAL A 413 41.28 28.74 21.23
CA VAL A 413 42.22 29.70 21.83
C VAL A 413 43.61 29.46 21.22
N PRO A 414 44.04 30.28 20.25
CA PRO A 414 45.35 30.12 19.61
C PRO A 414 46.49 30.13 20.63
N GLU A 415 47.54 29.35 20.36
CA GLU A 415 48.71 29.36 21.25
C GLU A 415 49.44 30.70 21.15
N SER A 416 49.71 31.34 22.29
CA SER A 416 50.46 32.58 22.32
C SER A 416 51.92 32.32 21.94
N LEU A 417 52.34 32.75 20.75
CA LEU A 417 53.76 32.79 20.41
C LEU A 417 54.45 33.79 21.36
N PRO A 418 55.50 33.38 22.10
CA PRO A 418 56.27 34.34 22.88
C PRO A 418 56.88 35.37 21.93
N LEU A 419 56.70 36.65 22.24
CA LEU A 419 57.29 37.74 21.45
C LEU A 419 58.80 37.52 21.33
N PRO A 420 59.40 37.73 20.14
CA PRO A 420 60.84 37.61 19.99
C PRO A 420 61.55 38.57 20.95
N LYS A 421 62.47 38.04 21.74
CA LYS A 421 63.33 38.84 22.62
C LYS A 421 64.30 39.60 21.72
N VAL A 422 64.20 40.93 21.69
CA VAL A 422 65.18 41.76 20.96
C VAL A 422 66.53 41.59 21.66
N GLU A 423 67.47 40.91 21.00
CA GLU A 423 68.80 40.65 21.59
C GLU A 423 69.73 41.87 21.50
N GLU A 424 69.57 42.76 20.51
CA GLU A 424 70.36 44.00 20.42
C GLU A 424 69.68 45.03 19.51
N ILE A 425 69.73 46.31 19.89
CA ILE A 425 69.33 47.46 19.07
C ILE A 425 70.63 48.11 18.58
N TYR A 426 70.91 48.03 17.28
CA TYR A 426 71.94 48.87 16.65
C TYR A 426 71.31 50.21 16.29
N ASN A 427 71.71 51.28 16.97
CA ASN A 427 71.46 52.64 16.53
C ASN A 427 72.63 53.04 15.61
N GLU A 428 72.35 53.31 14.34
CA GLU A 428 73.27 54.03 13.44
C GLU A 428 73.27 55.53 13.73
#